data_AF-J9E2S2-F1
#
_entry.id   AF-J9E2S2-F1
#
_cell.length_a   1.000
_cell.length_b   1.000
_cell.length_c   1.000
_cell.angle_alpha   90.00
_cell.angle_beta   90.00
_cell.angle_gamma   90.00
#
_symmetry.space_group_name_H-M   'P 1'
#
loop_
_entity.id
_entity.type
_entity.pdbx_description
1 polymer ?
#
loop_
_entity_poly.entity_id
_entity_poly.type
_entity_poly.pdbx_seq_one_letter_code
_entity_poly.pdbx_strand_id
1 'polypeptide(L)'
;MFCDQNASENIDFLRILLNITCSRHRAELPKDVVDCSGYLLIISLRTCFVDFSQEMWSGTRLTIDLDADTELSLRYFQLSNDVCLLAVSAPSLLKMRELFIRNMTAGNDFMFEVLEEQASCHDIVIESTKQLRELAYRTCQMLFDEFAGKMVRDVLDGQELSSLDINELESVRATLIQAYNLAFEYHREFYRILPKQDRHSFAWQTVCWAKDWLHFALEFVNPGDGTVPLWAIQSFQFLILAACPELTVALTEEQFQ
;
A
#
# COMPACT_ATOMS: atom_id res chain seq x y z
N MET A 1 2.99 5.89 25.77
CA MET A 1 4.05 5.22 24.97
C MET A 1 4.40 3.94 25.68
N PHE A 2 4.59 2.84 24.95
CA PHE A 2 4.89 1.52 25.49
C PHE A 2 6.10 0.95 24.76
N CYS A 3 7.03 0.32 25.44
CA CYS A 3 8.14 -0.37 24.80
C CYS A 3 8.14 -1.84 25.22
N ASP A 4 8.70 -2.70 24.38
CA ASP A 4 8.90 -4.09 24.76
C ASP A 4 10.04 -4.22 25.80
N GLN A 5 10.17 -5.43 26.37
CA GLN A 5 11.16 -5.69 27.40
C GLN A 5 12.59 -5.44 26.90
N ASN A 6 12.89 -5.82 25.66
CA ASN A 6 14.23 -5.63 25.09
C ASN A 6 14.60 -4.16 24.94
N ALA A 7 13.65 -3.30 24.52
CA ALA A 7 13.89 -1.86 24.45
C ALA A 7 14.00 -1.22 25.84
N SER A 8 13.29 -1.76 26.84
CA SER A 8 13.29 -1.22 28.21
C SER A 8 14.64 -1.32 28.92
N GLU A 9 15.50 -2.24 28.50
CA GLU A 9 16.83 -2.47 29.08
C GLU A 9 17.87 -1.43 28.62
N ASN A 10 17.59 -0.68 27.55
CA ASN A 10 18.51 0.32 26.99
C ASN A 10 17.83 1.69 26.84
N ILE A 11 18.07 2.59 27.80
CA ILE A 11 17.51 3.95 27.83
C ILE A 11 18.00 4.78 26.63
N ASP A 12 19.25 4.61 26.20
CA ASP A 12 19.82 5.35 25.08
C ASP A 12 19.19 4.93 23.75
N PHE A 13 18.85 3.64 23.61
CA PHE A 13 18.04 3.14 22.50
C PHE A 13 16.65 3.81 22.45
N LEU A 14 15.98 3.93 23.60
CA LEU A 14 14.68 4.62 23.68
C LEU A 14 14.79 6.11 23.36
N ARG A 15 15.84 6.80 23.82
CA ARG A 15 16.10 8.21 23.45
C ARG A 15 16.25 8.38 21.95
N ILE A 16 16.95 7.46 21.28
CA ILE A 16 17.13 7.50 19.83
C ILE A 16 15.81 7.26 19.10
N LEU A 17 14.99 6.31 19.56
CA LEU A 17 13.65 6.08 19.00
C LEU A 17 12.72 7.29 19.17
N LEU A 18 12.84 8.00 20.28
CA LEU A 18 12.07 9.21 20.59
C LEU A 18 12.54 10.42 19.78
N ASN A 19 13.79 10.43 19.34
CA ASN A 19 14.34 11.44 18.46
C ASN A 19 13.84 11.23 17.01
N ILE A 20 12.55 11.49 16.83
CA ILE A 20 11.81 11.29 15.59
C ILE A 20 12.41 12.04 14.39
N THR A 21 13.19 13.12 14.58
CA THR A 21 13.75 13.90 13.46
C THR A 21 14.94 13.25 12.79
N CYS A 22 15.46 12.15 13.32
CA CYS A 22 16.68 11.56 12.80
C CYS A 22 16.39 10.25 12.04
N SER A 23 16.27 10.33 10.71
CA SER A 23 16.53 9.18 9.83
C SER A 23 18.03 8.88 9.85
N ARG A 24 18.55 8.33 10.95
CA ARG A 24 19.99 8.05 11.07
C ARG A 24 20.35 6.89 10.16
N HIS A 25 21.41 7.06 9.38
CA HIS A 25 21.98 5.92 8.70
C HIS A 25 22.49 4.94 9.75
N ARG A 26 22.29 3.63 9.52
CA ARG A 26 22.70 2.59 10.49
C ARG A 26 24.17 2.73 10.93
N ALA A 27 25.02 3.29 10.06
CA ALA A 27 26.43 3.55 10.32
C ALA A 27 26.72 4.70 11.31
N GLU A 28 25.76 5.59 11.54
CA GLU A 28 25.88 6.76 12.43
C GLU A 28 25.38 6.46 13.85
N LEU A 29 24.80 5.28 14.05
CA LEU A 29 24.27 4.85 15.33
C LEU A 29 25.35 4.16 16.17
N PRO A 30 25.35 4.35 17.50
CA PRO A 30 26.20 3.59 18.41
C PRO A 30 26.00 2.08 18.22
N LYS A 31 27.07 1.29 18.25
CA LYS A 31 27.01 -0.17 17.96
C LYS A 31 26.07 -0.91 18.92
N ASP A 32 26.09 -0.50 20.17
CA ASP A 32 25.22 -0.94 21.27
C ASP A 32 23.73 -0.66 21.03
N VAL A 33 23.39 0.29 20.16
CA VAL A 33 22.01 0.62 19.77
C VAL A 33 21.61 -0.13 18.49
N VAL A 34 22.56 -0.37 17.58
CA VAL A 34 22.32 -1.06 16.29
C VAL A 34 21.92 -2.52 16.48
N ASP A 35 22.44 -3.16 17.54
CA ASP A 35 22.18 -4.56 17.86
C ASP A 35 20.93 -4.76 18.74
N CYS A 36 20.35 -3.68 19.26
CA CYS A 36 19.10 -3.75 20.02
C CYS A 36 17.93 -4.19 19.13
N SER A 37 17.17 -5.16 19.62
CA SER A 37 15.93 -5.63 19.00
C SER A 37 14.74 -5.35 19.89
N GLY A 38 14.21 -4.13 19.82
CA GLY A 38 13.03 -3.72 20.56
C GLY A 38 12.31 -2.58 19.85
N TYR A 39 11.06 -2.34 20.24
CA TYR A 39 10.20 -1.36 19.59
C TYR A 39 9.56 -0.41 20.59
N LEU A 40 9.15 0.76 20.08
CA LEU A 40 8.37 1.74 20.82
C LEU A 40 7.02 1.92 20.14
N LEU A 41 5.96 1.77 20.92
CA LEU A 41 4.58 1.96 20.53
C LEU A 41 4.08 3.30 21.08
N ILE A 42 3.62 4.18 20.21
CA ILE A 42 2.94 5.41 20.59
C ILE A 42 1.45 5.22 20.32
N ILE A 43 0.65 5.40 21.37
CA ILE A 43 -0.81 5.32 21.29
C ILE A 43 -1.34 6.70 21.59
N SER A 44 -2.27 7.18 20.77
CA SER A 44 -2.98 8.43 21.03
C SER A 44 -3.90 8.24 22.24
N LEU A 45 -3.86 9.19 23.18
CA LEU A 45 -4.76 9.18 24.34
C LEU A 45 -6.24 9.27 23.94
N ARG A 46 -6.55 9.76 22.74
CA ARG A 46 -7.92 9.76 22.19
C ARG A 46 -8.41 8.35 21.85
N THR A 47 -7.47 7.45 21.57
CA THR A 47 -7.73 6.04 21.24
C THR A 47 -7.85 5.19 22.49
N CYS A 48 -7.06 5.50 23.53
CA CYS A 48 -7.28 4.91 24.84
C CYS A 48 -8.68 5.34 25.31
N PHE A 49 -9.45 4.38 25.85
CA PHE A 49 -10.81 4.59 26.36
C PHE A 49 -10.97 5.94 27.05
N VAL A 50 -12.13 6.59 26.92
CA VAL A 50 -12.41 7.95 27.44
C VAL A 50 -12.02 8.12 28.92
N ASP A 51 -11.95 7.02 29.68
CA ASP A 51 -11.61 6.97 31.10
C ASP A 51 -10.16 6.54 31.41
N PHE A 52 -9.29 6.33 30.43
CA PHE A 52 -7.92 5.88 30.67
C PHE A 52 -7.12 6.96 31.41
N SER A 53 -6.90 6.75 32.72
CA SER A 53 -6.00 7.58 33.52
C SER A 53 -4.62 6.93 33.61
N GLN A 54 -3.57 7.74 33.74
CA GLN A 54 -2.20 7.24 33.95
C GLN A 54 -2.10 6.31 35.17
N GLU A 55 -3.01 6.47 36.14
CA GLU A 55 -3.09 5.67 37.36
C GLU A 55 -3.57 4.24 37.11
N MET A 56 -4.24 3.98 35.98
CA MET A 56 -4.64 2.62 35.58
C MET A 56 -3.46 1.78 35.07
N TRP A 57 -2.29 2.37 34.83
CA TRP A 57 -1.10 1.63 34.43
C TRP A 57 -0.46 0.89 35.60
N SER A 58 -0.51 -0.46 35.56
CA SER A 58 0.09 -1.34 36.57
C SER A 58 1.50 -1.83 36.20
N GLY A 59 2.02 -1.46 35.02
CA GLY A 59 3.34 -1.89 34.56
C GLY A 59 4.49 -1.02 35.05
N THR A 60 5.71 -1.41 34.70
CA THR A 60 6.92 -0.61 34.97
C THR A 60 6.83 0.75 34.26
N ARG A 61 7.25 1.81 34.95
CA ARG A 61 7.35 3.16 34.39
C ARG A 61 8.84 3.53 34.26
N LEU A 62 9.21 4.04 33.11
CA LEU A 62 10.56 4.52 32.81
C LEU A 62 10.54 6.04 32.68
N THR A 63 11.49 6.71 33.32
CA THR A 63 11.70 8.16 33.17
C THR A 63 12.88 8.37 32.22
N ILE A 64 12.65 9.12 31.14
CA ILE A 64 13.66 9.39 30.12
C ILE A 64 13.83 10.90 30.03
N ASP A 65 15.05 11.37 30.27
CA ASP A 65 15.40 12.77 30.02
C ASP A 65 15.59 12.98 28.52
N LEU A 66 14.87 13.94 27.97
CA LEU A 66 14.92 14.34 26.56
C LEU A 66 15.75 15.61 26.40
N ASP A 67 16.48 15.71 25.29
CA ASP A 67 17.09 16.98 24.89
C ASP A 67 16.02 17.93 24.32
N ALA A 68 16.36 19.22 24.25
CA ALA A 68 15.43 20.26 23.82
C ALA A 68 14.93 20.04 22.37
N ASP A 69 15.78 19.51 21.50
CA ASP A 69 15.45 19.26 20.10
C ASP A 69 14.46 18.10 19.95
N THR A 70 14.64 17.03 20.74
CA THR A 70 13.74 15.87 20.80
C THR A 70 12.39 16.27 21.39
N GLU A 71 12.40 17.05 22.46
CA GLU A 71 11.15 17.58 23.06
C GLU A 71 10.39 18.45 22.05
N LEU A 72 11.09 19.36 21.36
CA LEU A 72 10.49 20.21 20.33
C LEU A 72 9.91 19.35 19.20
N SER A 73 10.65 18.35 18.74
CA SER A 73 10.22 17.44 17.68
C SER A 73 8.93 16.69 18.07
N LEU A 74 8.90 16.08 19.26
CA LEU A 74 7.75 15.34 19.76
C LEU A 74 6.50 16.23 19.94
N ARG A 75 6.66 17.53 20.21
CA ARG A 75 5.53 18.47 20.26
C ARG A 75 4.83 18.65 18.91
N TYR A 76 5.57 18.52 17.81
CA TYR A 76 5.01 18.59 16.45
C TYR A 76 4.59 17.23 15.91
N PHE A 77 4.92 16.15 16.62
CA PHE A 77 4.53 14.81 16.20
C PHE A 77 3.02 14.63 16.27
N GLN A 78 2.38 14.53 15.12
CA GLN A 78 0.95 14.27 15.02
C GLN A 78 0.73 12.84 14.54
N LEU A 79 0.03 12.06 15.36
CA LEU A 79 -0.43 10.73 14.99
C LEU A 79 -1.71 10.89 14.17
N SER A 80 -1.64 10.58 12.87
CA SER A 80 -2.83 10.53 12.02
C SER A 80 -3.77 9.39 12.42
N ASN A 81 -3.19 8.30 12.93
CA ASN A 81 -3.88 7.08 13.34
C ASN A 81 -3.76 6.82 14.84
N ASP A 82 -4.51 5.84 15.31
CA ASP A 82 -4.64 5.48 16.71
C ASP A 82 -3.35 4.99 17.40
N VAL A 83 -2.52 4.27 16.66
CA VAL A 83 -1.30 3.62 17.16
C VAL A 83 -0.19 3.71 16.11
N CYS A 84 1.04 3.99 16.55
CA CYS A 84 2.24 4.00 15.71
C CYS A 84 3.35 3.14 16.32
N LEU A 85 3.96 2.29 15.50
CA LEU A 85 5.13 1.51 15.84
C LEU A 85 6.38 2.23 15.31
N LEU A 86 7.30 2.56 16.20
CA LEU A 86 8.57 3.18 15.85
C LEU A 86 9.70 2.15 15.85
N ALA A 87 10.53 2.24 14.82
CA ALA A 87 11.76 1.49 14.69
C ALA A 87 12.91 2.46 14.35
N VAL A 88 14.13 2.09 14.75
CA VAL A 88 15.32 2.95 14.58
C VAL A 88 15.63 3.24 13.11
N SER A 89 15.26 2.32 12.22
CA SER A 89 15.49 2.46 10.78
C SER A 89 14.45 1.69 9.97
N ALA A 90 14.22 2.10 8.73
CA ALA A 90 13.29 1.42 7.82
C ALA A 90 13.61 -0.10 7.65
N PRO A 91 14.87 -0.56 7.48
CA PRO A 91 15.17 -1.98 7.40
C PRO A 91 14.85 -2.77 8.68
N SER A 92 14.92 -2.11 9.85
CA SER A 92 14.59 -2.76 11.13
C SER A 92 13.08 -2.84 11.39
N LEU A 93 12.26 -2.07 10.65
CA LEU A 93 10.82 -1.97 10.87
C LEU A 93 10.12 -3.33 10.71
N LEU A 94 10.51 -4.12 9.70
CA LEU A 94 9.94 -5.45 9.47
C LEU A 94 10.18 -6.37 10.68
N LYS A 95 11.44 -6.43 11.17
CA LYS A 95 11.81 -7.23 12.34
C LYS A 95 11.06 -6.75 13.59
N MET A 96 10.93 -5.44 13.78
CA MET A 96 10.20 -4.87 14.93
C MET A 96 8.70 -5.17 14.87
N ARG A 97 8.12 -5.17 13.67
CA ARG A 97 6.74 -5.56 13.44
C ARG A 97 6.51 -7.03 13.77
N GLU A 98 7.37 -7.93 13.31
CA GLU A 98 7.28 -9.36 13.66
C GLU A 98 7.35 -9.58 15.17
N LEU A 99 8.25 -8.87 15.86
CA LEU A 99 8.34 -8.90 17.31
C LEU A 99 7.08 -8.36 17.99
N PHE A 100 6.55 -7.22 17.52
CA PHE A 100 5.32 -6.64 18.03
C PHE A 100 4.13 -7.59 17.87
N ILE A 101 3.93 -8.13 16.67
CA ILE A 101 2.88 -9.10 16.38
C ILE A 101 3.01 -10.30 17.32
N ARG A 102 4.19 -10.91 17.39
CA ARG A 102 4.43 -12.07 18.26
C ARG A 102 4.10 -11.78 19.73
N ASN A 103 4.41 -10.58 20.21
CA ASN A 103 4.17 -10.20 21.60
C ASN A 103 2.69 -9.88 21.89
N MET A 104 1.93 -9.45 20.88
CA MET A 104 0.51 -9.07 21.03
C MET A 104 -0.47 -10.17 20.60
N THR A 105 -0.01 -11.21 19.92
CA THR A 105 -0.83 -12.39 19.59
C THR A 105 -0.95 -13.29 20.83
N ALA A 106 -2.15 -13.34 21.42
CA ALA A 106 -2.50 -14.28 22.47
C ALA A 106 -3.41 -15.38 21.91
N GLY A 107 -2.88 -16.58 21.69
CA GLY A 107 -3.63 -17.68 21.05
C GLY A 107 -3.78 -17.47 19.55
N ASN A 108 -5.01 -17.55 19.03
CA ASN A 108 -5.32 -17.37 17.60
C ASN A 108 -5.90 -15.98 17.25
N ASP A 109 -6.09 -15.10 18.24
CA ASP A 109 -6.64 -13.76 17.99
C ASP A 109 -5.54 -12.74 17.68
N PHE A 110 -5.66 -12.12 16.51
CA PHE A 110 -4.85 -10.96 16.12
C PHE A 110 -5.56 -9.69 16.56
N MET A 111 -4.95 -8.97 17.50
CA MET A 111 -5.53 -7.74 18.07
C MET A 111 -5.29 -6.49 17.22
N PHE A 112 -4.36 -6.53 16.25
CA PHE A 112 -3.95 -5.36 15.48
C PHE A 112 -3.77 -5.68 13.99
N GLU A 113 -4.28 -4.80 13.13
CA GLU A 113 -3.98 -4.80 11.71
C GLU A 113 -3.12 -3.57 11.34
N VAL A 114 -2.13 -3.79 10.47
CA VAL A 114 -1.34 -2.70 9.89
C VAL A 114 -2.15 -2.05 8.78
N LEU A 115 -2.60 -0.81 9.01
CA LEU A 115 -3.37 0.00 8.05
C LEU A 115 -2.46 0.67 7.00
N GLU A 116 -1.35 1.26 7.44
CA GLU A 116 -0.42 1.97 6.57
C GLU A 116 1.03 1.74 7.04
N GLU A 117 1.91 1.38 6.09
CA GLU A 117 3.36 1.35 6.33
C GLU A 117 3.95 2.73 6.04
N GLN A 118 4.24 3.48 7.11
CA GLN A 118 4.91 4.77 6.99
C GLN A 118 6.39 4.63 7.34
N ALA A 119 7.26 4.96 6.38
CA ALA A 119 8.71 4.93 6.55
C ALA A 119 9.28 6.27 7.06
N SER A 120 8.48 7.34 7.10
CA SER A 120 8.89 8.67 7.53
C SER A 120 7.90 9.24 8.53
N CYS A 121 8.42 10.03 9.45
CA CYS A 121 7.71 10.82 10.46
C CYS A 121 7.52 12.30 10.04
N HIS A 122 8.01 12.69 8.85
CA HIS A 122 7.91 14.06 8.38
C HIS A 122 6.65 14.25 7.54
N ASP A 123 5.77 15.15 7.99
CA ASP A 123 4.50 15.46 7.32
C ASP A 123 4.66 15.79 5.83
N ILE A 124 5.71 16.54 5.47
CA ILE A 124 6.01 16.90 4.07
C ILE A 124 6.23 15.65 3.21
N VAL A 125 6.96 14.66 3.73
CA VAL A 125 7.26 13.41 3.00
C VAL A 125 6.01 12.54 2.89
N ILE A 126 5.24 12.46 3.98
CA ILE A 126 3.97 11.74 4.04
C ILE A 126 2.99 12.33 3.02
N GLU A 127 2.82 13.65 3.02
CA GLU A 127 1.92 14.37 2.12
C GLU A 127 2.37 14.23 0.66
N SER A 128 3.67 14.38 0.38
CA SER A 128 4.20 14.19 -0.98
C SER A 128 3.96 12.75 -1.47
N THR A 129 4.09 11.76 -0.59
CA THR A 129 3.84 10.35 -0.93
C THR A 129 2.36 10.08 -1.17
N LYS A 130 1.45 10.71 -0.42
CA LYS A 130 0.00 10.66 -0.67
C LYS A 130 -0.34 11.27 -2.03
N GLN A 131 0.22 12.44 -2.36
CA GLN A 131 0.01 13.10 -3.64
C GLN A 131 0.53 12.27 -4.82
N LEU A 132 1.71 11.65 -4.68
CA LEU A 132 2.27 10.76 -5.69
C LEU A 132 1.37 9.53 -5.92
N ARG A 133 0.82 8.94 -4.86
CA ARG A 133 -0.12 7.82 -4.96
C ARG A 133 -1.41 8.22 -5.65
N GLU A 134 -1.98 9.37 -5.31
CA GLU A 134 -3.19 9.88 -5.96
C GLU A 134 -2.97 10.14 -7.45
N LEU A 135 -1.83 10.74 -7.81
CA LEU A 135 -1.46 10.93 -9.21
C LEU A 135 -1.29 9.60 -9.96
N ALA A 136 -0.67 8.61 -9.31
CA ALA A 136 -0.50 7.28 -9.88
C ALA A 136 -1.85 6.58 -10.08
N TYR A 137 -2.77 6.69 -9.12
CA TYR A 137 -4.12 6.16 -9.25
C TYR A 137 -4.85 6.78 -10.45
N ARG A 138 -4.86 8.12 -10.57
CA ARG A 138 -5.47 8.82 -11.70
C ARG A 138 -4.85 8.45 -13.04
N THR A 139 -3.54 8.21 -13.07
CA THR A 139 -2.84 7.75 -14.27
C THR A 139 -3.31 6.35 -14.65
N CYS A 140 -3.48 5.45 -13.69
CA CYS A 140 -4.06 4.13 -13.93
C CYS A 140 -5.46 4.26 -14.54
N GLN A 141 -6.33 5.10 -13.96
CA GLN A 141 -7.68 5.33 -14.49
C GLN A 141 -7.64 5.86 -15.92
N MET A 142 -6.80 6.86 -16.19
CA MET A 142 -6.62 7.41 -17.53
C MET A 142 -6.17 6.35 -18.55
N LEU A 143 -5.27 5.44 -18.17
CA LEU A 143 -4.81 4.37 -19.07
C LEU A 143 -5.94 3.38 -19.45
N PHE A 144 -6.80 3.02 -18.50
CA PHE A 144 -7.91 2.10 -18.79
C PHE A 144 -9.11 2.79 -19.41
N ASP A 145 -9.53 3.94 -18.87
CA ASP A 145 -10.82 4.54 -19.23
C ASP A 145 -10.72 5.39 -20.49
N GLU A 146 -9.66 6.20 -20.59
CA GLU A 146 -9.49 7.23 -21.63
C GLU A 146 -8.53 6.80 -22.74
N PHE A 147 -7.51 6.01 -22.42
CA PHE A 147 -6.57 5.52 -23.43
C PHE A 147 -7.06 4.20 -24.03
N ALA A 148 -6.99 3.09 -23.30
CA ALA A 148 -7.40 1.79 -23.84
C ALA A 148 -8.92 1.72 -24.11
N GLY A 149 -9.74 2.05 -23.11
CA GLY A 149 -11.18 1.89 -23.16
C GLY A 149 -11.86 2.83 -24.17
N LYS A 150 -11.42 4.09 -24.26
CA LYS A 150 -11.95 5.00 -25.28
C LYS A 150 -11.56 4.55 -26.68
N MET A 151 -10.30 4.16 -26.91
CA MET A 151 -9.89 3.65 -28.21
C MET A 151 -10.72 2.42 -28.61
N VAL A 152 -11.06 1.53 -27.66
CA VAL A 152 -11.99 0.43 -27.92
C VAL A 152 -13.38 0.92 -28.30
N ARG A 153 -13.97 1.85 -27.55
CA ARG A 153 -15.31 2.39 -27.86
C ARG A 153 -15.34 3.07 -29.23
N ASP A 154 -14.37 3.93 -29.51
CA ASP A 154 -14.26 4.63 -30.80
C ASP A 154 -14.16 3.65 -31.98
N VAL A 155 -13.49 2.50 -31.75
CA VAL A 155 -13.36 1.41 -32.70
C VAL A 155 -14.65 0.57 -32.80
N LEU A 156 -15.26 0.16 -31.69
CA LEU A 156 -16.48 -0.66 -31.65
C LEU A 156 -17.74 0.08 -32.12
N ASP A 157 -17.86 1.38 -31.85
CA ASP A 157 -18.99 2.22 -32.27
C ASP A 157 -19.00 2.52 -33.78
N GLY A 158 -18.06 1.94 -34.54
CA GLY A 158 -18.15 1.79 -35.99
C GLY A 158 -17.89 3.07 -36.79
N GLN A 159 -17.47 4.16 -36.16
CA GLN A 159 -17.17 5.41 -36.89
C GLN A 159 -15.88 5.31 -37.71
N GLU A 160 -14.90 4.49 -37.31
CA GLU A 160 -13.61 4.39 -38.02
C GLU A 160 -13.38 3.05 -38.76
N LEU A 161 -14.06 1.97 -38.37
CA LEU A 161 -13.74 0.63 -38.89
C LEU A 161 -14.33 0.29 -40.26
N SER A 162 -15.43 0.94 -40.66
CA SER A 162 -16.17 0.57 -41.88
C SER A 162 -15.41 0.85 -43.19
N SER A 163 -14.36 1.69 -43.12
CA SER A 163 -13.50 2.04 -44.25
C SER A 163 -12.14 1.34 -44.25
N LEU A 164 -11.78 0.62 -43.20
CA LEU A 164 -10.45 0.01 -43.06
C LEU A 164 -10.38 -1.34 -43.77
N ASP A 165 -9.22 -1.63 -44.36
CA ASP A 165 -8.95 -2.97 -44.87
C ASP A 165 -8.58 -3.96 -43.75
N ILE A 166 -8.41 -5.23 -44.11
CA ILE A 166 -8.12 -6.31 -43.15
C ILE A 166 -6.79 -6.07 -42.42
N ASN A 167 -5.77 -5.55 -43.11
CA ASN A 167 -4.45 -5.31 -42.51
C ASN A 167 -4.48 -4.10 -41.57
N GLU A 168 -5.20 -3.06 -41.93
CA GLU A 168 -5.43 -1.88 -41.10
C GLU A 168 -6.20 -2.26 -39.82
N LEU A 169 -7.23 -3.10 -39.94
CA LEU A 169 -7.97 -3.61 -38.79
C LEU A 169 -7.09 -4.46 -37.86
N GLU A 170 -6.20 -5.29 -38.41
CA GLU A 170 -5.23 -6.05 -37.62
C GLU A 170 -4.21 -5.15 -36.90
N SER A 171 -3.77 -4.07 -37.56
CA SER A 171 -2.89 -3.06 -36.95
C SER A 171 -3.58 -2.33 -35.80
N VAL A 172 -4.84 -1.91 -35.97
CA VAL A 172 -5.65 -1.29 -34.92
C VAL A 172 -5.82 -2.25 -33.74
N ARG A 173 -6.15 -3.52 -34.01
CA ARG A 173 -6.26 -4.55 -32.97
C ARG A 173 -4.95 -4.75 -32.20
N ALA A 174 -3.82 -4.87 -32.91
CA ALA A 174 -2.52 -4.99 -32.28
C ALA A 174 -2.20 -3.78 -31.39
N THR A 175 -2.54 -2.58 -31.85
CA THR A 175 -2.37 -1.33 -31.10
C THR A 175 -3.20 -1.32 -29.82
N LEU A 176 -4.49 -1.71 -29.90
CA LEU A 176 -5.39 -1.79 -28.75
C LEU A 176 -4.90 -2.80 -27.71
N ILE A 177 -4.45 -3.98 -28.16
CA ILE A 177 -3.86 -4.99 -27.28
C ILE A 177 -2.64 -4.43 -26.54
N GLN A 178 -1.80 -3.64 -27.21
CA GLN A 178 -0.65 -3.02 -26.57
C GLN A 178 -1.04 -1.91 -25.59
N ALA A 179 -2.11 -1.15 -25.88
CA ALA A 179 -2.65 -0.18 -24.95
C ALA A 179 -3.13 -0.85 -23.64
N TYR A 180 -3.83 -1.98 -23.75
CA TYR A 180 -4.21 -2.77 -22.58
C TYR A 180 -3.02 -3.38 -21.86
N ASN A 181 -2.01 -3.90 -22.57
CA ASN A 181 -0.80 -4.44 -21.94
C ASN A 181 -0.10 -3.37 -21.07
N LEU A 182 0.01 -2.14 -21.58
CA LEU A 182 0.53 -1.01 -20.81
C LEU A 182 -0.31 -0.75 -19.56
N ALA A 183 -1.64 -0.74 -19.70
CA ALA A 183 -2.57 -0.53 -18.59
C ALA A 183 -2.45 -1.64 -17.53
N PHE A 184 -2.34 -2.91 -17.94
CA PHE A 184 -2.15 -4.07 -17.06
C PHE A 184 -0.83 -4.02 -16.30
N GLU A 185 0.26 -3.69 -16.99
CA GLU A 185 1.57 -3.57 -16.35
C GLU A 185 1.57 -2.42 -15.33
N TYR A 186 0.99 -1.28 -15.68
CA TYR A 186 0.87 -0.14 -14.78
C TYR A 186 0.01 -0.49 -13.55
N HIS A 187 -1.15 -1.12 -13.75
CA HIS A 187 -2.04 -1.59 -12.69
C HIS A 187 -1.31 -2.47 -11.68
N ARG A 188 -0.56 -3.46 -12.18
CA ARG A 188 0.19 -4.39 -11.33
C ARG A 188 1.23 -3.68 -10.48
N GLU A 189 1.99 -2.75 -11.07
CA GLU A 189 2.99 -2.00 -10.32
C GLU A 189 2.35 -1.02 -9.33
N PHE A 190 1.23 -0.40 -9.68
CA PHE A 190 0.49 0.49 -8.79
C PHE A 190 -0.13 -0.28 -7.60
N TYR A 191 -0.69 -1.47 -7.82
CA TYR A 191 -1.24 -2.31 -6.75
C TYR A 191 -0.20 -2.61 -5.64
N ARG A 192 1.08 -2.78 -6.00
CA ARG A 192 2.16 -3.05 -5.04
C ARG A 192 2.40 -1.91 -4.05
N ILE A 193 2.11 -0.68 -4.44
CA ILE A 193 2.32 0.53 -3.62
C ILE A 193 1.02 1.04 -3.00
N LEU A 194 -0.12 0.40 -3.28
CA LEU A 194 -1.43 0.80 -2.79
C LEU A 194 -1.63 0.32 -1.33
N PRO A 195 -1.90 1.23 -0.37
CA PRO A 195 -2.20 0.84 0.99
C PRO A 195 -3.50 0.05 1.07
N LYS A 196 -3.61 -0.82 2.08
CA LYS A 196 -4.76 -1.71 2.25
C LYS A 196 -6.10 -0.97 2.32
N GLN A 197 -6.14 0.15 3.04
CA GLN A 197 -7.36 0.94 3.22
C GLN A 197 -7.92 1.50 1.90
N ASP A 198 -7.06 1.73 0.91
CA ASP A 198 -7.44 2.28 -0.40
C ASP A 198 -7.78 1.17 -1.42
N ARG A 199 -7.66 -0.11 -1.03
CA ARG A 199 -7.89 -1.25 -1.94
C ARG A 199 -9.35 -1.44 -2.31
N HIS A 200 -10.31 -1.00 -1.51
CA HIS A 200 -11.74 -1.21 -1.81
C HIS A 200 -12.18 -0.49 -3.09
N SER A 201 -11.90 0.81 -3.23
CA SER A 201 -12.26 1.56 -4.44
C SER A 201 -11.51 1.02 -5.65
N PHE A 202 -10.22 0.69 -5.47
CA PHE A 202 -9.38 0.11 -6.51
C PHE A 202 -9.85 -1.28 -6.95
N ALA A 203 -10.32 -2.12 -6.03
CA ALA A 203 -10.85 -3.45 -6.31
C ALA A 203 -12.07 -3.39 -7.22
N TRP A 204 -13.04 -2.55 -6.86
CA TRP A 204 -14.23 -2.35 -7.67
C TRP A 204 -13.87 -1.90 -9.09
N GLN A 205 -13.00 -0.89 -9.19
CA GLN A 205 -12.58 -0.37 -10.49
C GLN A 205 -11.82 -1.42 -11.33
N THR A 206 -11.02 -2.26 -10.67
CA THR A 206 -10.31 -3.39 -11.33
C THR A 206 -11.28 -4.40 -11.91
N VAL A 207 -12.39 -4.70 -11.23
CA VAL A 207 -13.45 -5.59 -11.76
C VAL A 207 -14.11 -4.97 -12.99
N CYS A 208 -14.42 -3.67 -12.97
CA CYS A 208 -14.96 -2.97 -14.13
C CYS A 208 -14.00 -3.07 -15.34
N TRP A 209 -12.72 -2.77 -15.14
CA TRP A 209 -11.71 -2.89 -16.20
C TRP A 209 -11.54 -4.32 -16.73
N ALA A 210 -11.68 -5.32 -15.87
CA ALA A 210 -11.67 -6.72 -16.29
C ALA A 210 -12.89 -7.07 -17.17
N LYS A 211 -14.08 -6.56 -16.82
CA LYS A 211 -15.30 -6.73 -17.63
C LYS A 211 -15.14 -6.05 -19.01
N ASP A 212 -14.61 -4.83 -19.05
CA ASP A 212 -14.36 -4.11 -20.31
C ASP A 212 -13.35 -4.85 -21.19
N TRP A 213 -12.24 -5.32 -20.60
CA TRP A 213 -11.25 -6.13 -21.31
C TRP A 213 -11.85 -7.42 -21.87
N LEU A 214 -12.66 -8.14 -21.07
CA LEU A 214 -13.32 -9.37 -21.50
C LEU A 214 -14.27 -9.12 -22.67
N HIS A 215 -15.05 -8.02 -22.62
CA HIS A 215 -15.92 -7.62 -23.72
C HIS A 215 -15.11 -7.35 -25.00
N PHE A 216 -14.04 -6.56 -24.90
CA PHE A 216 -13.13 -6.31 -26.02
C PHE A 216 -12.54 -7.61 -26.58
N ALA A 217 -12.07 -8.51 -25.72
CA ALA A 217 -11.47 -9.76 -26.14
C ALA A 217 -12.47 -10.66 -26.89
N LEU A 218 -13.73 -10.70 -26.44
CA LEU A 218 -14.78 -11.51 -27.08
C LEU A 218 -15.21 -10.94 -28.44
N GLU A 219 -15.35 -9.62 -28.55
CA GLU A 219 -15.82 -8.96 -29.77
C GLU A 219 -14.71 -8.80 -30.82
N PHE A 220 -13.47 -8.57 -30.37
CA PHE A 220 -12.44 -8.03 -31.23
C PHE A 220 -11.24 -8.94 -31.45
N VAL A 221 -11.03 -9.98 -30.64
CA VAL A 221 -9.92 -10.92 -30.84
C VAL A 221 -10.39 -12.10 -31.69
N ASN A 222 -9.70 -12.33 -32.80
CA ASN A 222 -10.02 -13.43 -33.71
C ASN A 222 -9.86 -14.79 -33.01
N PRO A 223 -10.68 -15.81 -33.38
CA PRO A 223 -10.46 -17.18 -32.97
C PRO A 223 -9.04 -17.62 -33.31
N GLY A 224 -8.28 -18.02 -32.29
CA GLY A 224 -6.91 -18.49 -32.46
C GLY A 224 -6.83 -19.85 -33.13
N ASP A 225 -5.62 -20.22 -33.55
CA ASP A 225 -5.27 -21.53 -34.10
C ASP A 225 -5.00 -22.61 -33.02
N GLY A 226 -5.29 -22.29 -31.75
CA GLY A 226 -4.99 -23.13 -30.59
C GLY A 226 -3.67 -22.80 -29.90
N THR A 227 -2.89 -21.83 -30.39
CA THR A 227 -1.70 -21.33 -29.70
C THR A 227 -2.06 -20.21 -28.70
N VAL A 228 -1.30 -20.13 -27.60
CA VAL A 228 -1.45 -19.03 -26.63
C VAL A 228 -0.70 -17.81 -27.17
N PRO A 229 -1.39 -16.72 -27.51
CA PRO A 229 -0.72 -15.52 -28.00
C PRO A 229 0.03 -14.83 -26.85
N LEU A 230 1.13 -14.16 -27.17
CA LEU A 230 2.01 -13.54 -26.17
C LEU A 230 1.28 -12.51 -25.30
N TRP A 231 0.35 -11.75 -25.88
CA TRP A 231 -0.43 -10.75 -25.15
C TRP A 231 -1.32 -11.36 -24.06
N ALA A 232 -1.75 -12.62 -24.22
CA ALA A 232 -2.63 -13.26 -23.25
C ALA A 232 -1.93 -13.47 -21.89
N ILE A 233 -0.59 -13.53 -21.85
CA ILE A 233 0.15 -13.66 -20.60
C ILE A 233 -0.13 -12.47 -19.67
N GLN A 234 -0.06 -11.24 -20.18
CA GLN A 234 -0.31 -10.04 -19.37
C GLN A 234 -1.78 -9.96 -18.96
N SER A 235 -2.70 -10.29 -19.86
CA SER A 235 -4.13 -10.38 -19.56
C SER A 235 -4.43 -11.38 -18.44
N PHE A 236 -3.84 -12.58 -18.48
CA PHE A 236 -4.03 -13.58 -17.43
C PHE A 236 -3.45 -13.12 -16.11
N GLN A 237 -2.27 -12.49 -16.09
CA GLN A 237 -1.70 -11.94 -14.88
C GLN A 237 -2.59 -10.86 -14.25
N PHE A 238 -3.14 -9.97 -15.08
CA PHE A 238 -4.10 -8.98 -14.63
C PHE A 238 -5.37 -9.61 -14.06
N LEU A 239 -5.97 -10.60 -14.74
CA LEU A 239 -7.17 -11.28 -14.27
C LEU A 239 -6.94 -12.07 -12.97
N ILE A 240 -5.77 -12.70 -12.82
CA ILE A 240 -5.37 -13.36 -11.56
C ILE A 240 -5.28 -12.34 -10.43
N LEU A 241 -4.71 -11.16 -10.70
CA LEU A 241 -4.62 -10.09 -9.71
C LEU A 241 -6.00 -9.52 -9.36
N ALA A 242 -6.87 -9.34 -10.36
CA ALA A 242 -8.26 -8.89 -10.18
C ALA A 242 -9.07 -9.86 -9.30
N ALA A 243 -8.78 -11.16 -9.38
CA ALA A 243 -9.41 -12.20 -8.57
C ALA A 243 -8.66 -12.51 -7.26
N CYS A 244 -7.58 -11.78 -6.93
CA CYS A 244 -6.78 -12.03 -5.74
C CYS A 244 -7.62 -11.84 -4.47
N PRO A 245 -7.58 -12.76 -3.49
CA PRO A 245 -8.32 -12.64 -2.22
C PRO A 245 -8.09 -11.31 -1.49
N GLU A 246 -6.88 -10.78 -1.59
CA GLU A 246 -6.49 -9.50 -0.97
C GLU A 246 -7.21 -8.28 -1.58
N LEU A 247 -7.65 -8.40 -2.83
CA LEU A 247 -8.40 -7.39 -3.54
C LEU A 247 -9.90 -7.65 -3.43
N THR A 248 -10.31 -8.91 -3.57
CA THR A 248 -11.73 -9.32 -3.57
C THR A 248 -12.39 -9.29 -2.20
N VAL A 249 -11.63 -9.41 -1.10
CA VAL A 249 -12.14 -9.19 0.28
C VAL A 249 -12.77 -7.80 0.43
N ALA A 250 -12.32 -6.83 -0.36
CA ALA A 250 -12.82 -5.48 -0.32
C ALA A 250 -14.05 -5.27 -1.23
N LEU A 251 -14.62 -6.31 -1.84
CA LEU A 251 -15.81 -6.23 -2.67
C LEU A 251 -17.06 -6.64 -1.89
N THR A 252 -18.22 -6.10 -2.26
CA THR A 252 -19.50 -6.67 -1.81
C THR A 252 -19.80 -7.98 -2.53
N GLU A 253 -20.70 -8.79 -1.98
CA GLU A 253 -21.12 -10.05 -2.62
C GLU A 253 -21.59 -9.84 -4.07
N GLU A 254 -22.39 -8.79 -4.33
CA GLU A 254 -22.87 -8.47 -5.68
C GLU A 254 -21.74 -8.06 -6.63
N GLN A 255 -20.71 -7.39 -6.13
CA GLN A 255 -19.57 -6.94 -6.93
C GLN A 255 -18.59 -8.08 -7.24
N PHE A 256 -18.53 -9.07 -6.36
CA PHE A 256 -17.69 -10.25 -6.50
C PHE A 256 -18.22 -11.23 -7.55
N GLN A 257 -19.54 -11.35 -7.68
CA GLN A 257 -20.22 -12.19 -8.69
C GLN A 257 -20.08 -11.62 -10.11
#